data_AF-A0A4U1IP02-F1
#
_entry.id   AF-A0A4U1IP02-F1
#
_cell.length_a   1.000
_cell.length_b   1.000
_cell.length_c   1.000
_cell.angle_alpha   90.00
_cell.angle_beta   90.00
_cell.angle_gamma   90.00
#
_symmetry.space_group_name_H-M   'P 1'
#
loop_
_entity.id
_entity.type
_entity.pdbx_description
1 polymer ?
#
loop_
_entity_poly.entity_id
_entity_poly.type
_entity_poly.pdbx_seq_one_letter_code
_entity_poly.pdbx_strand_id
1 'polypeptide(L)'
;MSIGESRSPDGNITATLSIPRGVLQLVAPPPETLSQCNVEAATGIPRRVFLEAIRAPNFPVPVARLGKLRIVNRVAFVAWLEENARKQSATPSSPSATNDAAPTDDTAEHADDILGAVGLQPRPASPSRARATNRRARRV
;
A
#
# COMPACT_ATOMS: atom_id res chain seq x y z
N MET A 1 51.86 19.57 21.02
CA MET A 1 50.56 19.71 20.32
C MET A 1 49.87 20.90 20.97
N SER A 2 49.92 22.08 20.35
CA SER A 2 49.40 23.32 20.94
C SER A 2 47.98 23.60 20.44
N ILE A 3 47.04 23.73 21.35
CA ILE A 3 45.66 24.13 21.06
C ILE A 3 45.66 25.66 21.06
N GLY A 4 45.40 26.27 19.91
CA GLY A 4 45.26 27.72 19.79
C GLY A 4 43.88 28.14 20.30
N GLU A 5 43.78 28.55 21.56
CA GLU A 5 42.57 29.16 22.10
C GLU A 5 42.54 30.66 21.76
N SER A 6 41.69 31.05 20.83
CA SER A 6 41.32 32.45 20.62
C SER A 6 40.05 32.76 21.43
N ARG A 7 40.20 33.52 22.52
CA ARG A 7 39.08 33.89 23.39
C ARG A 7 38.29 35.06 22.76
N SER A 8 37.07 34.79 22.31
CA SER A 8 36.11 35.82 21.86
C SER A 8 35.51 36.52 23.09
N PRO A 9 35.21 37.83 23.05
CA PRO A 9 34.70 38.59 24.21
C PRO A 9 33.34 38.10 24.76
N ASP A 10 32.63 37.23 24.07
CA ASP A 10 31.28 36.74 24.44
C ASP A 10 31.29 35.53 25.40
N GLY A 11 32.45 35.15 25.96
CA GLY A 11 32.57 33.99 26.87
C GLY A 11 32.52 32.62 26.17
N ASN A 12 32.45 32.60 24.85
CA ASN A 12 32.47 31.37 24.06
C ASN A 12 33.91 30.88 23.84
N ILE A 13 34.17 29.62 24.15
CA ILE A 13 35.43 28.93 23.85
C ILE A 13 35.27 28.25 22.49
N THR A 14 36.13 28.59 21.54
CA THR A 14 36.13 27.99 20.20
C THR A 14 37.30 27.00 20.11
N ALA A 15 37.00 25.73 19.81
CA ALA A 15 37.99 24.69 19.59
C ALA A 15 37.80 24.04 18.20
N THR A 16 38.89 23.66 17.54
CA THR A 16 38.86 22.98 16.24
C THR A 16 38.87 21.46 16.45
N LEU A 17 37.83 20.77 15.96
CA LEU A 17 37.70 19.31 15.99
C LEU A 17 37.80 18.73 14.57
N SER A 18 38.63 17.71 14.38
CA SER A 18 38.70 16.96 13.12
C SER A 18 37.67 15.82 13.10
N ILE A 19 36.70 15.87 12.20
CA ILE A 19 35.70 14.81 11.99
C ILE A 19 36.05 14.06 10.70
N PRO A 20 36.23 12.72 10.72
CA PRO A 20 36.52 11.96 9.51
C PRO A 20 35.36 12.07 8.50
N ARG A 21 35.68 12.31 7.23
CA ARG A 21 34.67 12.53 6.20
C ARG A 21 33.70 11.34 6.02
N GLY A 22 34.19 10.11 6.25
CA GLY A 22 33.39 8.89 6.12
C GLY A 22 32.29 8.72 7.18
N VAL A 23 32.34 9.46 8.28
CA VAL A 23 31.31 9.41 9.35
C VAL A 23 30.27 10.53 9.21
N LEU A 24 30.47 11.48 8.29
CA LEU A 24 29.50 12.55 8.03
C LEU A 24 28.43 12.04 7.06
N GLN A 25 27.26 11.69 7.59
CA GLN A 25 26.08 11.44 6.78
C GLN A 25 25.20 12.69 6.74
N LEU A 26 25.12 13.33 5.57
CA LEU A 26 24.16 14.39 5.33
C LEU A 26 22.82 13.77 4.95
N VAL A 27 21.88 13.72 5.90
CA VAL A 27 20.52 13.27 5.64
C VAL A 27 19.66 14.49 5.35
N ALA A 28 19.18 14.60 4.10
CA ALA A 28 18.24 15.64 3.75
C ALA A 28 16.92 15.43 4.50
N PRO A 29 16.26 16.51 4.98
CA PRO A 29 14.94 16.39 5.56
C PRO A 29 13.98 15.78 4.54
N PRO A 30 13.04 14.92 4.97
CA PRO A 30 12.10 14.31 4.04
C PRO A 30 11.25 15.39 3.34
N PRO A 31 10.82 15.14 2.08
CA PRO A 31 10.06 16.12 1.32
C PRO A 31 8.72 16.41 1.99
N GLU A 32 8.33 17.69 2.03
CA GLU A 32 7.04 18.12 2.58
C GLU A 32 5.84 17.69 1.73
N THR A 33 6.09 17.39 0.45
CA THR A 33 5.06 17.00 -0.51
C THR A 33 5.29 15.59 -1.05
N LEU A 34 4.18 14.88 -1.25
CA LEU A 34 4.14 13.56 -1.87
C LEU A 34 3.59 13.67 -3.28
N SER A 35 4.22 12.93 -4.17
CA SER A 35 3.87 12.77 -5.57
C SER A 35 4.01 11.30 -5.94
N GLN A 36 3.56 10.96 -7.14
CA GLN A 36 3.78 9.62 -7.69
C GLN A 36 5.27 9.21 -7.70
N CYS A 37 6.20 10.17 -7.76
CA CYS A 37 7.63 9.89 -7.86
C CYS A 37 8.30 9.52 -6.54
N ASN A 38 7.83 10.07 -5.41
CA ASN A 38 8.50 9.94 -4.12
C ASN A 38 7.64 9.24 -3.05
N VAL A 39 6.35 9.01 -3.30
CA VAL A 39 5.45 8.40 -2.30
C VAL A 39 5.98 7.07 -1.77
N GLU A 40 6.47 6.20 -2.65
CA GLU A 40 6.97 4.89 -2.27
C GLU A 40 8.21 4.97 -1.38
N ALA A 41 9.16 5.87 -1.71
CA ALA A 41 10.34 6.09 -0.89
C ALA A 41 10.01 6.77 0.46
N ALA A 42 8.96 7.60 0.50
CA ALA A 42 8.61 8.39 1.68
C ALA A 42 7.66 7.68 2.66
N THR A 43 6.80 6.78 2.17
CA THR A 43 5.76 6.12 2.99
C THR A 43 5.74 4.59 2.83
N GLY A 44 6.51 4.02 1.90
CA GLY A 44 6.47 2.59 1.57
C GLY A 44 5.24 2.17 0.77
N ILE A 45 4.35 3.10 0.40
CA ILE A 45 3.11 2.77 -0.31
C ILE A 45 3.36 2.72 -1.81
N PRO A 46 2.93 1.64 -2.51
CA PRO A 46 3.06 1.54 -3.95
C PRO A 46 2.35 2.71 -4.66
N ARG A 47 3.00 3.22 -5.72
CA ARG A 47 2.50 4.35 -6.51
C ARG A 47 1.06 4.16 -7.01
N ARG A 48 0.70 2.92 -7.37
CA ARG A 48 -0.65 2.56 -7.84
C ARG A 48 -1.70 2.79 -6.75
N VAL A 49 -1.44 2.31 -5.54
CA VAL A 49 -2.33 2.44 -4.38
C VAL A 49 -2.50 3.92 -4.01
N PHE A 50 -1.41 4.69 -4.03
CA PHE A 50 -1.47 6.13 -3.84
C PHE A 50 -2.41 6.80 -4.84
N LEU A 51 -2.26 6.50 -6.13
CA LEU A 51 -3.09 7.09 -7.18
C LEU A 51 -4.56 6.68 -7.07
N GLU A 52 -4.83 5.45 -6.65
CA GLU A 52 -6.18 4.95 -6.42
C GLU A 52 -6.83 5.67 -5.23
N ALA A 53 -6.12 5.78 -4.11
CA ALA A 53 -6.59 6.47 -2.91
C ALA A 53 -6.97 7.93 -3.19
N ILE A 54 -6.11 8.68 -3.89
CA ILE A 54 -6.35 10.11 -4.17
C ILE A 54 -7.43 10.34 -5.25
N ARG A 55 -7.80 9.30 -6.00
CA ARG A 55 -8.90 9.34 -6.99
C ARG A 55 -10.24 9.00 -6.38
N ALA A 56 -10.28 8.49 -5.14
CA ALA A 56 -11.52 8.19 -4.46
C ALA A 56 -12.36 9.47 -4.31
N PRO A 57 -13.68 9.40 -4.55
CA PRO A 57 -14.54 10.59 -4.58
C PRO A 57 -14.59 11.33 -3.24
N ASN A 58 -14.33 10.63 -2.13
CA ASN A 58 -14.37 11.18 -0.76
C ASN A 58 -12.98 11.27 -0.13
N PHE A 59 -11.93 11.41 -0.95
CA PHE A 59 -10.58 11.56 -0.41
C PHE A 59 -10.45 12.91 0.34
N PRO A 60 -10.12 12.89 1.65
CA PRO A 60 -10.24 14.07 2.49
C PRO A 60 -9.06 15.05 2.39
N VAL A 61 -7.94 14.64 1.80
CA VAL A 61 -6.74 15.48 1.73
C VAL A 61 -6.74 16.27 0.42
N PRO A 62 -6.47 17.60 0.45
CA PRO A 62 -6.38 18.40 -0.76
C PRO A 62 -5.31 17.88 -1.73
N VAL A 63 -5.69 17.71 -3.00
CA VAL A 63 -4.79 17.24 -4.06
C VAL A 63 -4.51 18.38 -5.03
N ALA A 64 -3.27 18.88 -5.02
CA ALA A 64 -2.80 19.83 -6.01
C ALA A 64 -2.54 19.11 -7.35
N ARG A 65 -2.95 19.73 -8.45
CA ARG A 65 -2.81 19.19 -9.81
C ARG A 65 -1.84 20.06 -10.60
N LEU A 66 -0.77 19.45 -11.11
CA LEU A 66 0.16 20.08 -12.04
C LEU A 66 0.15 19.27 -13.34
N GLY A 67 -0.77 19.62 -14.24
CA GLY A 67 -1.07 18.82 -15.43
C GLY A 67 -1.53 17.40 -15.06
N LYS A 68 -0.73 16.39 -15.44
CA LYS A 68 -0.98 14.98 -15.10
C LYS A 68 -0.48 14.62 -13.70
N LEU A 69 0.44 15.40 -13.14
CA LEU A 69 0.99 15.17 -11.82
C LEU A 69 -0.05 15.49 -10.73
N ARG A 70 -0.01 14.68 -9.67
CA ARG A 70 -0.82 14.84 -8.46
C ARG A 70 0.12 14.98 -7.28
N ILE A 71 -0.09 16.01 -6.49
CA ILE A 71 0.75 16.38 -5.36
C ILE A 71 -0.14 16.53 -4.13
N VAL A 72 0.30 15.99 -2.99
CA VAL A 72 -0.42 16.02 -1.72
C VAL A 72 0.55 16.45 -0.61
N ASN A 73 0.05 17.14 0.41
CA ASN A 73 0.85 17.41 1.61
C ASN A 73 1.18 16.09 2.34
N ARG A 74 2.47 15.87 2.65
CA ARG A 74 2.94 14.63 3.28
C ARG A 74 2.29 14.39 4.64
N VAL A 75 2.29 15.41 5.50
CA VAL A 75 1.80 15.30 6.89
C VAL A 75 0.32 14.93 6.90
N ALA A 76 -0.50 15.63 6.09
CA ALA A 76 -1.92 15.34 6.00
C ALA A 76 -2.21 13.94 5.42
N PHE A 77 -1.41 13.50 4.43
CA PHE A 77 -1.55 12.15 3.87
C PHE A 77 -1.19 11.05 4.87
N VAL A 78 -0.11 11.23 5.64
CA VAL A 78 0.29 10.26 6.67
C VAL A 78 -0.73 10.19 7.80
N ALA A 79 -1.22 11.33 8.29
CA ALA A 79 -2.29 11.36 9.29
C ALA A 79 -3.55 10.62 8.84
N TRP A 80 -3.93 10.77 7.56
CA TRP A 80 -5.05 10.04 6.97
C TRP A 80 -4.80 8.52 6.90
N LEU A 81 -3.57 8.09 6.59
CA LEU A 81 -3.21 6.67 6.61
C LEU A 81 -3.29 6.07 8.01
N GLU A 82 -2.75 6.77 9.01
CA GLU A 82 -2.78 6.33 10.40
C GLU A 82 -4.20 6.23 10.94
N GLU A 83 -5.07 7.18 10.58
CA GLU A 83 -6.50 7.12 10.92
C GLU A 83 -7.20 5.92 10.27
N ASN A 84 -6.91 5.62 9.00
CA ASN A 84 -7.47 4.44 8.35
C ASN A 84 -6.96 3.13 8.95
N ALA A 85 -5.68 3.06 9.30
CA ALA A 85 -5.11 1.90 10.01
C ALA A 85 -5.79 1.69 11.37
N ARG A 86 -6.04 2.78 12.12
CA ARG A 86 -6.78 2.72 13.39
C ARG A 86 -8.20 2.21 13.20
N LYS A 87 -8.94 2.71 12.20
CA LYS A 87 -10.30 2.23 11.88
C LYS A 87 -10.33 0.74 11.53
N GLN A 88 -9.32 0.25 10.80
CA GLN A 88 -9.20 -1.17 10.46
C GLN A 88 -8.89 -2.02 11.70
N SER A 89 -8.02 -1.55 12.61
CA SER A 89 -7.71 -2.27 13.86
C SER A 89 -8.82 -2.23 14.90
N ALA A 90 -9.69 -1.22 14.87
CA ALA A 90 -10.79 -1.06 15.81
C ALA A 90 -12.04 -1.87 15.44
N THR A 91 -12.07 -2.46 14.25
CA THR A 91 -13.10 -3.44 13.88
C THR A 91 -12.72 -4.77 14.55
N PRO A 92 -13.48 -5.27 15.54
CA PRO A 92 -13.11 -6.51 16.22
C PRO A 92 -13.15 -7.64 15.19
N SER A 93 -11.98 -8.24 14.93
CA SER A 93 -11.94 -9.61 14.41
C SER A 93 -12.59 -10.49 15.47
N SER A 94 -13.87 -10.84 15.26
CA SER A 94 -14.53 -11.84 16.08
C SER A 94 -14.01 -13.21 15.62
N PRO A 95 -13.25 -13.96 16.45
CA PRO A 95 -12.98 -15.35 16.15
C PRO A 95 -14.25 -16.14 16.46
N SER A 96 -14.82 -16.80 15.45
CA SER A 96 -15.91 -17.77 15.63
C SER A 96 -15.54 -18.77 16.72
N ALA A 97 -16.28 -18.73 17.82
CA ALA A 97 -16.33 -19.85 18.75
C ALA A 97 -17.00 -21.03 18.05
N THR A 98 -16.20 -22.04 17.80
CA THR A 98 -16.50 -23.46 17.60
C THR A 98 -17.93 -23.86 17.95
N ASN A 99 -18.74 -24.13 16.93
CA ASN A 99 -19.90 -25.01 17.05
C ASN A 99 -19.38 -26.43 17.30
N ASP A 100 -19.55 -26.92 18.51
CA ASP A 100 -19.32 -28.33 18.85
C ASP A 100 -20.63 -29.09 18.64
N ALA A 101 -20.77 -29.73 17.47
CA ALA A 101 -21.59 -30.91 17.21
C ALA A 101 -21.34 -31.41 15.77
N ALA A 102 -20.51 -32.45 15.67
CA ALA A 102 -20.24 -33.24 14.47
C ALA A 102 -21.49 -34.05 14.00
N PRO A 103 -21.39 -34.91 12.96
CA PRO A 103 -20.87 -34.72 11.60
C PRO A 103 -21.83 -35.30 10.53
N THR A 104 -21.75 -34.85 9.27
CA THR A 104 -21.92 -35.76 8.11
C THR A 104 -21.18 -35.22 6.89
N ASP A 105 -20.11 -35.93 6.56
CA ASP A 105 -19.62 -36.29 5.23
C ASP A 105 -20.36 -35.65 4.04
N ASP A 106 -19.82 -34.56 3.48
CA ASP A 106 -20.04 -34.13 2.08
C ASP A 106 -19.02 -33.03 1.71
N THR A 107 -17.77 -33.45 1.51
CA THR A 107 -16.62 -32.52 1.33
C THR A 107 -16.55 -31.87 -0.06
N ALA A 108 -17.46 -32.18 -0.99
CA ALA A 108 -17.42 -31.66 -2.35
C ALA A 108 -18.32 -30.43 -2.60
N GLU A 109 -19.41 -30.24 -1.85
CA GLU A 109 -20.40 -29.20 -2.15
C GLU A 109 -20.10 -27.85 -1.47
N HIS A 110 -19.25 -27.81 -0.45
CA HIS A 110 -18.96 -26.59 0.31
C HIS A 110 -17.95 -25.63 -0.34
N ALA A 111 -17.12 -26.11 -1.27
CA ALA A 111 -16.14 -25.24 -1.93
C ALA A 111 -16.82 -24.20 -2.86
N ASP A 112 -17.88 -24.61 -3.56
CA ASP A 112 -18.62 -23.74 -4.47
C ASP A 112 -19.44 -22.69 -3.73
N ASP A 113 -19.93 -23.01 -2.53
CA ASP A 113 -20.72 -22.09 -1.70
C ASP A 113 -19.84 -20.99 -1.07
N ILE A 114 -18.61 -21.35 -0.65
CA ILE A 114 -17.61 -20.37 -0.18
C ILE A 114 -17.16 -19.46 -1.33
N LEU A 115 -16.94 -20.00 -2.54
CA LEU A 115 -16.58 -19.21 -3.72
C LEU A 115 -17.70 -18.25 -4.12
N GLY A 116 -18.96 -18.70 -4.07
CA GLY A 116 -20.15 -17.89 -4.32
C GLY A 116 -20.28 -16.71 -3.34
N ALA A 117 -20.02 -16.92 -2.05
CA ALA A 117 -20.08 -15.88 -1.03
C ALA A 117 -19.03 -14.77 -1.21
N VAL A 118 -17.87 -15.08 -1.81
CA VAL A 118 -16.81 -14.11 -2.13
C VAL A 118 -16.94 -13.55 -3.56
N GLY A 119 -18.01 -13.93 -4.29
CA GLY A 119 -18.32 -13.44 -5.63
C GLY A 119 -17.43 -14.02 -6.73
N LEU A 120 -16.71 -15.11 -6.47
CA LEU A 120 -15.85 -15.78 -7.43
C LEU A 120 -16.59 -17.00 -8.00
N GLN A 121 -16.68 -17.09 -9.33
CA GLN A 121 -17.33 -18.23 -10.00
C GLN A 121 -16.27 -19.26 -10.43
N PRO A 122 -16.47 -20.56 -10.17
CA PRO A 122 -15.63 -21.61 -10.73
C PRO A 122 -15.63 -21.52 -12.26
N ARG A 123 -14.45 -21.41 -12.86
CA ARG A 123 -14.31 -21.34 -14.32
C ARG A 123 -14.72 -22.68 -14.93
N PRO A 124 -15.72 -22.75 -15.83
CA PRO A 124 -16.08 -24.01 -16.46
C PRO A 124 -14.89 -24.54 -17.26
N ALA A 125 -14.63 -25.84 -17.12
CA ALA A 125 -13.59 -26.54 -17.86
C ALA A 125 -13.80 -26.30 -19.37
N SER A 126 -12.75 -25.85 -20.05
CA SER A 126 -12.77 -25.66 -21.50
C SER A 126 -13.09 -26.98 -22.19
N PRO A 127 -14.06 -27.03 -23.13
CA PRO A 127 -14.39 -28.28 -23.79
C PRO A 127 -13.20 -28.79 -24.60
N SER A 128 -12.80 -30.01 -24.26
CA SER A 128 -11.89 -30.85 -25.02
C SER A 128 -12.25 -30.83 -26.50
N ARG A 129 -11.24 -30.57 -27.33
CA ARG A 129 -11.31 -30.56 -28.79
C ARG A 129 -11.52 -32.01 -29.27
N ALA A 130 -12.77 -32.44 -29.39
CA ALA A 130 -13.09 -33.76 -29.92
C ALA A 130 -14.30 -33.70 -30.88
N ARG A 131 -13.94 -33.89 -32.16
CA ARG A 131 -14.65 -34.67 -33.18
C ARG A 131 -15.78 -34.02 -33.99
N ALA A 132 -15.39 -33.70 -35.23
CA ALA A 132 -16.24 -33.59 -36.41
C ALA A 132 -17.12 -34.82 -36.64
N THR A 133 -18.32 -34.63 -37.21
CA THR A 133 -18.81 -35.36 -38.40
C THR A 133 -20.08 -34.72 -38.99
N ASN A 134 -20.03 -34.50 -40.32
CA ASN A 134 -21.11 -34.41 -41.32
C ASN A 134 -22.54 -34.85 -40.92
N ARG A 135 -23.56 -34.13 -41.41
CA ARG A 135 -24.44 -34.63 -42.50
C ARG A 135 -25.45 -33.59 -43.04
N ARG A 136 -25.52 -33.55 -44.37
CA ARG A 136 -26.52 -32.93 -45.27
C ARG A 136 -27.99 -33.29 -44.95
N ALA A 137 -28.91 -32.37 -45.25
CA ALA A 137 -30.15 -32.54 -46.03
C ALA A 137 -30.83 -31.15 -46.15
N ARG A 138 -31.23 -30.55 -47.29
CA ARG A 138 -31.97 -30.92 -48.52
C ARG A 138 -33.42 -30.36 -48.48
N ARG A 139 -33.73 -29.54 -49.49
CA ARG A 139 -35.07 -29.11 -50.03
C ARG A 139 -35.86 -28.10 -49.17
N VAL A 140 -36.62 -27.16 -49.75
CA VAL A 140 -37.30 -27.07 -51.07
C VAL A 140 -36.95 -25.78 -51.77
#